data_AF-A0A2E0FFG7-F1
#
_entry.id   AF-A0A2E0FFG7-F1
#
_cell.length_a   1.000
_cell.length_b   1.000
_cell.length_c   1.000
_cell.angle_alpha   90.00
_cell.angle_beta   90.00
_cell.angle_gamma   90.00
#
_symmetry.space_group_name_H-M   'P 1'
#
loop_
_entity.id
_entity.type
_entity.pdbx_description
1 polymer ?
#
loop_
_entity_poly.entity_id
_entity_poly.type
_entity_poly.pdbx_seq_one_letter_code
_entity_poly.pdbx_strand_id
1 'polypeptide(L)'
;MTWKDILKAHCGTEKQEMEKLVGNQKKIDADKDGKITGKDFAMLREKKTKLKKTHKSDSQIEKEILAEIEKEGGALGMKNLKPICPSEDLQRVLGKMKKEGKVFMHKDGDIYTHEPKR
;
A
#
# COMPACT_ATOMS: atom_id res chain seq x y z
N MET A 1 27.31 56.19 -4.60
CA MET A 1 26.63 55.41 -3.53
C MET A 1 25.33 56.11 -3.20
N THR A 2 24.21 55.40 -3.32
CA THR A 2 22.87 55.96 -3.05
C THR A 2 22.43 55.57 -1.64
N TRP A 3 21.57 56.37 -0.99
CA TRP A 3 21.05 56.05 0.35
C TRP A 3 20.32 54.70 0.43
N LYS A 4 19.83 54.19 -0.71
CA LYS A 4 19.24 52.84 -0.82
C LYS A 4 20.28 51.73 -0.55
N ASP A 5 21.54 51.95 -0.91
CA ASP A 5 22.63 50.97 -0.74
C ASP A 5 23.03 50.83 0.75
N ILE A 6 22.97 51.93 1.51
CA ILE A 6 23.31 51.97 2.95
C ILE A 6 22.23 51.27 3.80
N LEU A 7 20.95 51.49 3.47
CA LEU A 7 19.83 50.83 4.15
C LEU A 7 19.81 49.31 3.93
N LYS A 8 20.23 48.86 2.74
CA LYS A 8 20.28 47.44 2.38
C LYS A 8 21.32 46.66 3.19
N ALA A 9 22.43 47.30 3.58
CA ALA A 9 23.47 46.70 4.41
C ALA A 9 23.07 46.55 5.89
N HIS A 10 22.18 47.40 6.40
CA HIS A 10 21.85 47.44 7.84
C HIS A 10 20.57 46.66 8.22
N CYS A 11 19.73 46.31 7.25
CA CYS A 11 18.42 45.68 7.50
C CYS A 11 18.31 44.24 6.96
N GLY A 12 19.43 43.50 7.01
CA GLY A 12 19.66 42.16 6.45
C GLY A 12 18.52 41.16 6.58
N THR A 13 17.53 41.29 5.71
CA THR A 13 16.51 40.29 5.42
C THR A 13 16.58 40.04 3.93
N GLU A 14 17.65 39.36 3.53
CA GLU A 14 17.63 38.61 2.28
C GLU A 14 16.53 37.56 2.45
N LYS A 15 15.32 37.87 1.97
CA LYS A 15 14.35 36.83 1.65
C LYS A 15 15.06 35.92 0.66
N GLN A 16 15.55 34.77 1.14
CA GLN A 16 15.98 33.70 0.27
C GLN A 16 14.78 33.37 -0.60
N GLU A 17 14.83 33.76 -1.88
CA GLU A 17 13.84 33.37 -2.87
C GLU A 17 13.95 31.85 -2.99
N MET A 18 13.07 31.12 -2.28
CA MET A 18 13.00 29.69 -2.44
C MET A 18 12.48 29.41 -3.85
N GLU A 19 13.28 28.72 -4.64
CA GLU A 19 12.90 28.30 -5.98
C GLU A 19 11.59 27.50 -5.90
N LYS A 20 10.59 27.91 -6.69
CA LYS A 20 9.27 27.29 -6.61
C LYS A 20 9.36 25.86 -7.15
N LEU A 21 8.91 24.89 -6.36
CA LEU A 21 8.73 23.51 -6.84
C LEU A 21 7.76 23.48 -8.02
N VAL A 22 8.19 22.88 -9.13
CA VAL A 22 7.42 22.80 -10.38
C VAL A 22 7.06 21.36 -10.75
N GLY A 23 5.95 21.20 -11.47
CA GLY A 23 5.49 19.90 -11.96
C GLY A 23 5.27 18.88 -10.85
N ASN A 24 5.85 17.68 -11.02
CA ASN A 24 5.66 16.54 -10.11
C ASN A 24 6.54 16.61 -8.84
N GLN A 25 7.40 17.61 -8.68
CA GLN A 25 8.26 17.77 -7.49
C GLN A 25 7.45 17.92 -6.19
N LYS A 26 6.27 18.57 -6.27
CA LYS A 26 5.33 18.71 -5.15
C LYS A 26 4.77 17.38 -4.63
N LYS A 27 4.89 16.28 -5.40
CA LYS A 27 4.51 14.93 -4.94
C LYS A 27 5.59 14.30 -4.07
N ILE A 28 6.83 14.77 -4.19
CA ILE A 28 7.98 14.28 -3.43
C ILE A 28 8.07 15.04 -2.11
N ASP A 29 7.85 16.35 -2.13
CA ASP A 29 7.70 17.22 -0.94
C ASP A 29 6.50 16.75 -0.09
N ALA A 30 6.80 15.91 0.90
CA ALA A 30 5.82 15.16 1.65
C ALA A 30 5.27 15.94 2.84
N ASP A 31 6.06 16.88 3.37
CA ASP A 31 5.66 17.77 4.45
C ASP A 31 5.27 19.19 4.01
N LYS A 32 5.38 19.47 2.70
CA LYS A 32 4.92 20.69 2.02
C LYS A 32 5.66 21.94 2.48
N ASP A 33 6.92 21.80 2.87
CA ASP A 33 7.76 22.92 3.30
C ASP A 33 8.39 23.68 2.11
N GLY A 34 8.17 23.19 0.88
CA GLY A 34 8.70 23.78 -0.34
C GLY A 34 10.14 23.35 -0.66
N LYS A 35 10.73 22.44 0.11
CA LYS A 35 12.06 21.87 -0.12
C LYS A 35 11.96 20.35 -0.25
N ILE A 36 12.77 19.78 -1.14
CA ILE A 36 12.88 18.33 -1.24
C ILE A 36 14.12 17.91 -0.46
N THR A 37 13.89 17.30 0.70
CA THR A 37 14.93 16.90 1.64
C THR A 37 14.89 15.40 1.93
N GLY A 38 15.91 14.89 2.65
CA GLY A 38 15.93 13.51 3.11
C GLY A 38 14.70 13.12 3.97
N LYS A 39 14.10 14.11 4.66
CA LYS A 39 12.93 13.92 5.52
C LYS A 39 11.70 13.54 4.68
N ASP A 40 11.53 14.15 3.52
CA ASP A 40 10.47 13.82 2.57
C ASP A 40 10.54 12.36 2.12
N PHE A 41 11.74 11.94 1.71
CA PHE A 41 11.98 10.56 1.33
C PHE A 41 11.76 9.58 2.49
N ALA A 42 12.13 9.95 3.72
CA ALA A 42 11.84 9.15 4.90
C ALA A 42 10.32 8.99 5.11
N MET A 43 9.54 10.07 5.04
CA MET A 43 8.09 10.01 5.15
C MET A 43 7.44 9.16 4.04
N LEU A 44 7.92 9.27 2.80
CA LEU A 44 7.44 8.46 1.69
C LEU A 44 7.76 6.97 1.87
N ARG A 45 8.96 6.65 2.37
CA ARG A 45 9.35 5.27 2.71
C ARG A 45 8.48 4.72 3.84
N GLU A 46 8.26 5.50 4.90
CA GLU A 46 7.40 5.12 6.02
C GLU A 46 5.94 4.92 5.62
N LYS A 47 5.40 5.79 4.75
CA LYS A 47 4.05 5.60 4.20
C LYS A 47 3.94 4.27 3.47
N LYS A 48 4.95 3.91 2.66
CA LYS A 48 5.00 2.60 1.98
C LYS A 48 5.10 1.43 2.96
N THR A 49 5.90 1.53 4.02
CA THR A 49 6.03 0.43 5.00
C THR A 49 4.78 0.29 5.87
N LYS A 50 4.12 1.39 6.24
CA LYS A 50 2.81 1.39 6.93
C LYS A 50 1.74 0.75 6.05
N LEU A 51 1.68 1.09 4.76
CA LEU A 51 0.78 0.43 3.80
C LEU A 51 1.03 -1.08 3.76
N LYS A 52 2.30 -1.51 3.71
CA LYS A 52 2.65 -2.94 3.73
C LYS A 52 2.27 -3.64 5.03
N LYS A 53 2.36 -2.95 6.18
CA LYS A 53 1.97 -3.52 7.50
C LYS A 53 0.46 -3.70 7.66
N THR A 54 -0.36 -2.95 6.92
CA THR A 54 -1.82 -3.15 6.92
C THR A 54 -2.27 -4.33 6.06
N HIS A 55 -1.43 -4.85 5.18
CA HIS A 55 -1.73 -6.10 4.48
C HIS A 55 -1.47 -7.27 5.43
N LYS A 56 -2.52 -8.07 5.68
CA LYS A 56 -2.42 -9.35 6.39
C LYS A 56 -1.34 -10.19 5.68
N SER A 57 -0.51 -10.87 6.47
CA SER A 57 0.47 -11.80 5.89
C SER A 57 -0.24 -12.93 5.14
N ASP A 58 0.40 -13.51 4.11
CA ASP A 58 -0.18 -14.62 3.35
C ASP A 58 -0.66 -15.75 4.28
N SER A 59 0.10 -16.06 5.35
CA SER A 59 -0.29 -17.08 6.35
C SER A 59 -1.56 -16.73 7.14
N GLN A 60 -1.79 -15.44 7.45
CA GLN A 60 -3.03 -15.02 8.11
C GLN A 60 -4.22 -15.13 7.16
N ILE A 61 -4.03 -14.75 5.90
CA ILE A 61 -5.07 -14.85 4.86
C ILE A 61 -5.42 -16.32 4.63
N GLU A 62 -4.43 -17.21 4.52
CA GLU A 62 -4.65 -18.66 4.39
C GLU A 62 -5.51 -19.23 5.53
N LYS A 63 -5.18 -18.87 6.78
CA LYS A 63 -5.94 -19.34 7.95
C LYS A 63 -7.38 -18.84 7.95
N GLU A 64 -7.60 -17.57 7.61
CA GLU A 64 -8.96 -17.01 7.52
C GLU A 64 -9.77 -17.67 6.40
N ILE A 65 -9.16 -17.91 5.22
CA ILE A 65 -9.81 -18.62 4.11
C ILE A 65 -10.22 -20.02 4.54
N LEU A 66 -9.32 -20.78 5.16
CA LEU A 66 -9.61 -22.14 5.63
C LEU A 66 -10.71 -22.14 6.69
N ALA A 67 -10.65 -21.22 7.66
CA ALA A 67 -11.66 -21.11 8.70
C ALA A 67 -13.05 -20.76 8.13
N GLU A 68 -13.13 -19.87 7.13
CA GLU A 68 -14.41 -19.56 6.49
C GLU A 68 -14.92 -20.76 5.68
N ILE A 69 -14.04 -21.47 4.95
CA ILE A 69 -14.45 -22.68 4.20
C ILE A 69 -15.01 -23.75 5.15
N GLU A 70 -14.35 -23.98 6.29
CA GLU A 70 -14.84 -24.93 7.32
C GLU A 70 -16.18 -24.49 7.90
N LYS A 71 -16.35 -23.19 8.17
CA LYS A 71 -17.59 -22.62 8.71
C LYS A 71 -18.77 -22.73 7.74
N GLU A 72 -18.53 -22.62 6.43
CA GLU A 72 -19.57 -22.84 5.40
C GLU A 72 -19.79 -24.32 5.06
N GLY A 73 -19.08 -25.25 5.71
CA GLY A 73 -19.28 -26.69 5.55
C GLY A 73 -18.48 -27.32 4.41
N GLY A 74 -17.33 -26.74 4.05
CA GLY A 74 -16.35 -27.34 3.14
C GLY A 74 -16.38 -26.81 1.71
N ALA A 75 -17.31 -25.90 1.39
CA ALA A 75 -17.39 -25.21 0.11
C ALA A 75 -17.62 -23.72 0.32
N LEU A 76 -16.86 -22.87 -0.35
CA LEU A 76 -16.92 -21.43 -0.18
C LEU A 76 -16.96 -20.71 -1.53
N GLY A 77 -17.92 -19.79 -1.68
CA GLY A 77 -18.04 -18.95 -2.86
C GLY A 77 -17.17 -17.70 -2.81
N MET A 78 -16.77 -17.18 -3.97
CA MET A 78 -15.97 -15.94 -4.08
C MET A 78 -16.58 -14.69 -3.43
N LYS A 79 -17.90 -14.66 -3.22
CA LYS A 79 -18.59 -13.52 -2.57
C LYS A 79 -18.18 -13.39 -1.11
N ASN A 80 -17.94 -14.50 -0.42
CA ASN A 80 -17.59 -14.52 1.01
C ASN A 80 -16.09 -14.25 1.25
N LEU A 81 -15.26 -14.36 0.20
CA LEU A 81 -13.82 -14.11 0.26
C LEU A 81 -13.41 -12.64 0.05
N LYS A 82 -14.23 -11.88 -0.70
CA LYS A 82 -13.99 -10.43 -0.94
C LYS A 82 -13.82 -9.58 0.33
N PRO A 83 -14.56 -9.82 1.44
CA PRO A 83 -14.36 -9.04 2.66
C PRO A 83 -13.11 -9.41 3.46
N ILE A 84 -12.49 -10.58 3.22
CA ILE A 84 -11.35 -11.08 4.02
C ILE A 84 -10.06 -10.29 3.72
N CYS A 85 -9.77 -10.10 2.44
CA CYS A 85 -8.61 -9.34 1.96
C CYS A 85 -8.85 -8.76 0.56
N PRO A 86 -8.05 -7.77 0.12
CA PRO A 86 -8.11 -7.23 -1.24
C PRO A 86 -7.95 -8.33 -2.29
N SER A 87 -8.59 -8.15 -3.46
CA SER A 87 -8.62 -9.16 -4.53
C SER A 87 -7.24 -9.61 -5.02
N GLU A 88 -6.26 -8.70 -5.02
CA GLU A 88 -4.89 -9.01 -5.44
C GLU A 88 -4.20 -10.00 -4.48
N ASP A 89 -4.36 -9.78 -3.17
CA ASP A 89 -3.80 -10.65 -2.14
C ASP A 89 -4.52 -12.01 -2.15
N LEU A 90 -5.84 -12.00 -2.30
CA LEU A 90 -6.66 -13.21 -2.38
C LEU A 90 -6.23 -14.10 -3.55
N GLN A 91 -6.10 -13.55 -4.76
CA GLN A 91 -5.65 -14.31 -5.95
C GLN A 91 -4.24 -14.88 -5.77
N ARG A 92 -3.32 -14.11 -5.19
CA ARG A 92 -1.96 -14.57 -4.90
C ARG A 92 -1.97 -15.77 -3.95
N VAL A 93 -2.71 -15.68 -2.85
CA VAL A 93 -2.78 -16.73 -1.83
C VAL A 93 -3.50 -17.97 -2.36
N LEU A 94 -4.67 -17.82 -2.98
CA LEU A 94 -5.40 -18.94 -3.60
C LEU A 94 -4.56 -19.65 -4.67
N GLY A 95 -3.81 -18.89 -5.48
CA GLY A 95 -2.89 -19.46 -6.46
C GLY A 95 -1.77 -20.30 -5.84
N LYS A 96 -1.25 -19.91 -4.67
CA LYS A 96 -0.29 -20.73 -3.90
C LYS A 96 -0.95 -21.97 -3.33
N MET A 97 -2.08 -21.82 -2.63
CA MET A 97 -2.80 -22.93 -2.01
C MET A 97 -3.24 -23.98 -3.04
N LYS A 98 -3.64 -23.55 -4.25
CA LYS A 98 -3.97 -24.44 -5.36
C LYS A 98 -2.75 -25.24 -5.85
N LYS A 99 -1.57 -24.60 -5.96
CA LYS A 99 -0.33 -25.29 -6.33
C LYS A 99 0.11 -26.31 -5.27
N GLU A 100 -0.14 -26.00 -4.00
CA GLU A 100 0.14 -26.89 -2.86
C GLU A 100 -0.91 -28.00 -2.69
N GLY A 101 -2.00 -27.98 -3.45
CA GLY A 101 -3.07 -28.97 -3.34
C GLY A 101 -3.93 -28.86 -2.08
N LYS A 102 -3.88 -27.71 -1.38
CA LYS A 102 -4.69 -27.46 -0.17
C LYS A 102 -6.13 -27.06 -0.50
N VAL A 103 -6.34 -26.43 -1.65
CA VAL A 103 -7.65 -26.01 -2.14
C VAL A 103 -7.84 -26.35 -3.61
N PHE A 104 -9.07 -26.68 -3.96
CA PHE A 104 -9.50 -26.99 -5.31
C PHE A 104 -10.52 -25.94 -5.74
N MET A 105 -10.40 -25.45 -6.97
CA MET A 105 -11.33 -24.48 -7.53
C MET A 105 -12.10 -25.10 -8.68
N HIS A 106 -13.43 -25.03 -8.64
CA HIS A 106 -14.28 -25.45 -9.74
C HIS A 106 -14.36 -24.36 -10.82
N LYS A 107 -14.80 -24.73 -12.04
CA LYS A 107 -14.91 -23.81 -13.18
C LYS A 107 -15.85 -22.63 -12.90
N ASP A 108 -16.83 -22.84 -12.02
CA ASP A 108 -17.86 -21.86 -11.65
C ASP A 108 -17.38 -20.87 -10.58
N GLY A 109 -16.16 -21.06 -10.04
CA GLY A 109 -15.54 -20.15 -9.07
C GLY A 109 -15.69 -20.58 -7.61
N ASP A 110 -16.31 -21.73 -7.34
CA ASP A 110 -16.39 -22.31 -5.99
C ASP A 110 -15.05 -22.91 -5.55
N ILE A 111 -14.73 -22.76 -4.27
CA ILE A 111 -13.47 -23.21 -3.66
C ILE A 111 -13.75 -24.27 -2.60
N TYR A 112 -13.01 -25.38 -2.66
CA TYR A 112 -13.15 -26.54 -1.79
C TYR A 112 -11.82 -26.89 -1.14
N THR A 113 -11.85 -27.45 0.06
CA THR A 113 -10.68 -28.07 0.71
C THR A 113 -10.46 -29.52 0.28
N HIS A 114 -11.47 -30.14 -0.33
CA HIS A 114 -11.42 -31.52 -0.80
C HIS A 114 -11.43 -31.60 -2.31
N GLU A 115 -10.78 -32.63 -2.85
CA GLU A 115 -10.82 -32.89 -4.28
C GLU A 115 -12.25 -33.30 -4.66
N PRO A 116 -12.93 -32.55 -5.55
CA PRO A 116 -14.25 -32.95 -6.00
C PRO A 116 -14.13 -34.28 -6.75
N LYS A 117 -14.86 -35.30 -6.30
CA LYS A 117 -14.97 -36.57 -7.03
C LYS A 117 -15.64 -36.28 -8.38
N ARG A 118 -14.94 -36.59 -9.46
CA ARG A 118 -15.47 -36.55 -10.83
C ARG A 118 -16.51 -37.63 -11.06
#